data_AF-A0A0C3BLM6-F1
#
_entry.id   AF-A0A0C3BLM6-F1
#
_cell.length_a   1.000
_cell.length_b   1.000
_cell.length_c   1.000
_cell.angle_alpha   90.00
_cell.angle_beta   90.00
_cell.angle_gamma   90.00
#
_symmetry.space_group_name_H-M   'P 1'
#
loop_
_entity.id
_entity.type
_entity.pdbx_description
1 polymer ?
#
loop_
_entity_poly.entity_id
_entity_poly.type
_entity_poly.pdbx_seq_one_letter_code
_entity_poly.pdbx_strand_id
1 'polypeptide(L)'
;MLPSRCTLLALVLASTTAASSGDRSSNFQNCVVGCSANICQSSSTLPSALQITRWTCTDNCKYNCMHAITDQAIQQGDHIEQYYGKWPFWRLGGMQEPASVAFSLLNLWCYARGAREVRQRIPDEHPMKSYYFTWSLVGVNAWIWSSVFHTRDLPLTEKLDYFSAALAIGYGLYYTVIRHFHLYPRRDGLVMTSTSSTRLLNLAWSLFCILVYVAHISYLTLLPRFDYAYNMAFNLTVGLSHNAFWLLYALPVSMSLFQRFPSKPKSYRPANASKAALFVALTTAATALELLDFPPWARMIDAHSLWHLSTAPIAMFWFHFLVDDALDDGWRGHKA
;
A
#
# COMPACT_ATOMS: atom_id res chain seq x y z
N MET A 1 -8.50 -1.30 45.09
CA MET A 1 -9.43 -1.65 44.01
C MET A 1 -10.02 -0.37 43.44
N LEU A 2 -9.42 0.15 42.36
CA LEU A 2 -9.99 1.19 41.50
C LEU A 2 -9.64 0.77 40.07
N PRO A 3 -10.62 0.49 39.19
CA PRO A 3 -10.33 0.24 37.79
C PRO A 3 -10.00 1.58 37.12
N SER A 4 -8.75 1.71 36.72
CA SER A 4 -8.20 2.86 36.01
C SER A 4 -8.85 3.00 34.64
N ARG A 5 -9.70 4.03 34.54
CA ARG A 5 -10.08 4.96 33.45
C ARG A 5 -9.35 4.97 32.07
N CYS A 6 -8.66 3.91 31.63
CA CYS A 6 -8.02 3.85 30.32
C CYS A 6 -8.86 3.14 29.23
N THR A 7 -9.97 2.49 29.58
CA THR A 7 -10.74 1.68 28.61
C THR A 7 -11.91 2.43 27.95
N LEU A 8 -12.08 3.73 28.21
CA LEU A 8 -13.26 4.50 27.79
C LEU A 8 -12.99 5.59 26.73
N LEU A 9 -11.79 5.63 26.13
CA LEU A 9 -11.45 6.58 25.07
C LEU A 9 -11.36 5.95 23.66
N ALA A 10 -11.85 4.72 23.48
CA ALA A 10 -11.87 4.04 22.17
C ALA A 10 -13.27 4.00 21.52
N LEU A 11 -14.20 4.87 21.96
CA LEU A 11 -15.60 4.86 21.52
C LEU A 11 -16.09 6.13 20.81
N VAL A 12 -15.19 7.01 20.38
CA VAL A 12 -15.61 8.19 19.60
C VAL A 12 -14.74 8.31 18.37
N LEU A 13 -15.16 7.63 17.31
CA LEU A 13 -15.14 8.07 15.90
C LEU A 13 -15.93 7.01 15.12
N ALA A 14 -17.20 6.81 15.48
CA ALA A 14 -18.15 6.23 14.54
C ALA A 14 -18.42 7.32 13.49
N SER A 15 -17.48 7.47 12.56
CA SER A 15 -17.65 8.30 11.38
C SER A 15 -18.88 7.75 10.67
N THR A 16 -19.99 8.46 10.71
CA THR A 16 -21.08 8.21 9.78
C THR A 16 -20.49 8.46 8.40
N THR A 17 -20.15 7.39 7.69
CA THR A 17 -19.60 7.48 6.33
C THR A 17 -20.73 7.96 5.43
N ALA A 18 -20.87 9.28 5.34
CA ALA A 18 -21.74 9.89 4.37
C ALA A 18 -21.18 9.54 2.99
N ALA A 19 -22.04 9.04 2.09
CA ALA A 19 -21.69 8.91 0.67
C ALA A 19 -21.20 10.26 0.14
N SER A 20 -20.41 10.32 -0.93
CA SER A 20 -19.85 11.59 -1.42
C SER A 20 -20.94 12.64 -1.67
N SER A 21 -20.60 13.92 -1.54
CA SER A 21 -21.54 15.04 -1.75
C SER A 21 -22.24 14.96 -3.12
N GLY A 22 -21.52 14.56 -4.16
CA GLY A 22 -22.08 14.33 -5.50
C GLY A 22 -23.14 13.21 -5.51
N ASP A 23 -22.96 12.13 -4.76
CA ASP A 23 -23.93 11.02 -4.68
C ASP A 23 -25.23 11.43 -3.99
N ARG A 24 -25.14 12.40 -3.07
CA ARG A 24 -26.30 12.94 -2.33
C ARG A 24 -27.04 14.04 -3.10
N SER A 25 -26.47 14.55 -4.19
CA SER A 25 -27.06 15.62 -5.00
C SER A 25 -28.29 15.12 -5.76
N SER A 26 -29.42 15.82 -5.59
CA SER A 26 -30.64 15.57 -6.37
C SER A 26 -30.42 15.74 -7.87
N ASN A 27 -29.58 16.70 -8.28
CA ASN A 27 -29.23 16.91 -9.68
C ASN A 27 -28.58 15.65 -10.28
N PHE A 28 -27.63 15.06 -9.56
CA PHE A 28 -26.95 13.85 -10.01
C PHE A 28 -27.89 12.63 -10.04
N GLN A 29 -28.64 12.42 -8.96
CA GLN A 29 -29.60 11.31 -8.88
C GLN A 29 -30.65 11.37 -9.99
N ASN A 30 -31.24 12.54 -10.23
CA ASN A 30 -32.25 12.75 -11.28
C ASN A 30 -31.66 12.53 -12.67
N CYS A 31 -30.45 13.01 -12.94
CA CYS A 31 -29.76 12.76 -14.20
C CYS A 31 -29.57 11.26 -14.44
N VAL A 32 -29.08 10.52 -13.44
CA VAL A 32 -28.81 9.08 -13.57
C VAL A 32 -30.10 8.30 -13.78
N VAL A 33 -31.17 8.62 -13.06
CA VAL A 33 -32.50 8.00 -13.24
C VAL A 33 -33.03 8.24 -14.65
N GLY A 34 -33.02 9.50 -15.12
CA GLY A 34 -33.47 9.87 -16.46
C GLY A 34 -32.65 9.22 -17.56
N CYS A 35 -31.32 9.24 -17.46
CA CYS A 35 -30.42 8.59 -18.39
C CYS A 35 -30.69 7.07 -18.46
N SER A 36 -30.81 6.42 -17.30
CA SER A 36 -31.01 4.96 -17.25
C SER A 36 -32.36 4.55 -17.85
N ALA A 37 -33.43 5.32 -17.59
CA ALA A 37 -34.74 5.06 -18.15
C ALA A 37 -34.76 5.20 -19.69
N ASN A 38 -34.12 6.25 -20.21
CA ASN A 38 -34.18 6.57 -21.64
C ASN A 38 -33.20 5.77 -22.50
N ILE A 39 -32.00 5.47 -21.98
CA ILE A 39 -30.90 4.89 -22.77
C ILE A 39 -30.73 3.39 -22.50
N CYS A 40 -30.90 2.93 -21.26
CA CYS A 40 -30.58 1.54 -20.92
C CYS A 40 -31.68 0.54 -21.24
N GLN A 41 -32.92 0.99 -21.48
CA GLN A 41 -34.03 0.12 -21.86
C GLN A 41 -33.96 -0.33 -23.33
N SER A 42 -33.24 0.40 -24.19
CA SER A 42 -33.24 0.22 -25.65
C SER A 42 -32.10 -0.65 -26.21
N SER A 43 -31.58 -1.62 -25.43
CA SER A 43 -30.43 -2.47 -25.83
C SER A 43 -29.22 -1.67 -26.33
N SER A 44 -28.85 -0.63 -25.57
CA SER A 44 -27.69 0.21 -25.89
C SER A 44 -26.40 -0.60 -25.82
N THR A 45 -25.77 -0.79 -26.97
CA THR A 45 -24.50 -1.52 -27.08
C THR A 45 -23.36 -0.57 -26.71
N LEU A 46 -22.68 -0.84 -25.59
CA LEU A 46 -21.50 -0.06 -25.18
C LEU A 46 -20.30 -0.37 -26.09
N PRO A 47 -19.33 0.55 -26.24
CA PRO A 47 -18.06 0.26 -26.91
C PRO A 47 -17.37 -0.98 -26.33
N SER A 48 -16.67 -1.75 -27.17
CA SER A 48 -16.02 -3.03 -26.79
C SER A 48 -15.09 -2.90 -25.57
N ALA A 49 -14.31 -1.82 -25.51
CA ALA A 49 -13.43 -1.54 -24.36
C ALA A 49 -14.20 -1.49 -23.04
N LEU A 50 -15.39 -0.86 -23.04
CA LEU A 50 -16.27 -0.78 -21.86
C LEU A 50 -16.91 -2.13 -21.52
N GLN A 51 -17.23 -2.95 -22.53
CA GLN A 51 -17.74 -4.31 -22.31
C GLN A 51 -16.67 -5.22 -21.70
N ILE A 52 -15.44 -5.17 -22.21
CA ILE A 52 -14.29 -5.96 -21.72
C ILE A 52 -14.01 -5.62 -20.25
N THR A 53 -14.06 -4.34 -19.90
CA THR A 53 -13.89 -3.84 -18.54
C THR A 53 -15.18 -3.87 -17.70
N ARG A 54 -16.23 -4.55 -18.19
CA ARG A 54 -17.48 -4.83 -17.47
C ARG A 54 -18.20 -3.58 -16.96
N TRP A 55 -18.23 -2.52 -17.75
CA TRP A 55 -19.12 -1.39 -17.49
C TRP A 55 -20.54 -1.74 -17.89
N THR A 56 -21.51 -1.40 -17.05
CA THR A 56 -22.92 -1.51 -17.38
C THR A 56 -23.42 -0.22 -18.04
N CYS A 57 -24.60 -0.27 -18.69
CA CYS A 57 -25.22 0.94 -19.20
C CYS A 57 -25.48 1.96 -18.08
N THR A 58 -25.94 1.50 -16.91
CA THR A 58 -26.14 2.36 -15.74
C THR A 58 -24.84 3.01 -15.27
N ASP A 59 -23.72 2.29 -15.28
CA ASP A 59 -22.43 2.91 -14.93
C ASP A 59 -22.01 3.97 -15.95
N ASN A 60 -22.32 3.75 -17.24
CA ASN A 60 -22.07 4.75 -18.28
C ASN A 60 -22.96 6.00 -18.10
N CYS A 61 -24.21 5.82 -17.64
CA CYS A 61 -25.08 6.93 -17.26
C CYS A 61 -24.53 7.73 -16.07
N LYS A 62 -24.08 7.04 -15.01
CA LYS A 62 -23.40 7.68 -13.86
C LYS A 62 -22.21 8.50 -14.32
N TYR A 63 -21.37 7.91 -15.18
CA TYR A 63 -20.20 8.57 -15.76
C TYR A 63 -20.57 9.85 -16.52
N ASN A 64 -21.52 9.78 -17.45
CA ASN A 64 -21.91 10.94 -18.26
C ASN A 64 -22.53 12.06 -17.40
N CYS A 65 -23.41 11.70 -16.45
CA CYS A 65 -24.03 12.65 -15.54
C CYS A 65 -23.00 13.34 -14.64
N MET A 66 -22.07 12.58 -14.07
CA MET A 66 -20.96 13.10 -13.28
C MET A 66 -20.15 14.13 -14.08
N HIS A 67 -19.76 13.80 -15.31
CA HIS A 67 -18.97 14.71 -16.14
C HIS A 67 -19.75 15.96 -16.55
N ALA A 68 -21.01 15.83 -16.96
CA ALA A 68 -21.85 16.97 -17.35
C ALA A 68 -22.05 17.96 -16.19
N ILE A 69 -22.33 17.46 -14.98
CA ILE A 69 -22.47 18.31 -13.78
C ILE A 69 -21.13 18.95 -13.41
N THR A 70 -20.03 18.20 -13.52
CA THR A 70 -18.70 18.77 -13.26
C THR A 70 -18.33 19.85 -14.28
N ASP A 71 -18.67 19.68 -15.57
CA ASP A 71 -18.44 20.69 -16.61
C ASP A 71 -19.20 21.98 -16.31
N GLN A 72 -20.46 21.86 -15.86
CA GLN A 72 -21.25 22.99 -15.42
C GLN A 72 -20.62 23.71 -14.22
N ALA A 73 -20.19 22.95 -13.19
CA ALA A 73 -19.56 23.52 -12.00
C ALA A 73 -18.28 24.31 -12.36
N ILE A 74 -17.43 23.76 -13.25
CA ILE A 74 -16.22 24.46 -13.72
C ILE A 74 -16.57 25.77 -14.45
N GLN A 75 -17.59 25.76 -15.31
CA GLN A 75 -18.02 26.97 -16.05
C GLN A 75 -18.54 28.06 -15.11
N GLN A 76 -19.18 27.66 -14.01
CA GLN A 76 -19.78 28.56 -13.02
C GLN A 76 -18.79 29.01 -11.94
N GLY A 77 -17.61 28.38 -11.87
CA GLY A 77 -16.64 28.61 -10.80
C GLY A 77 -17.04 27.97 -9.47
N ASP A 78 -17.93 26.98 -9.50
CA ASP A 78 -18.40 26.24 -8.34
C ASP A 78 -17.42 25.14 -7.92
N HIS A 79 -17.58 24.65 -6.69
CA HIS A 79 -16.82 23.53 -6.16
C HIS A 79 -17.13 22.23 -6.92
N ILE A 80 -16.08 21.48 -7.27
CA ILE A 80 -16.22 20.16 -7.92
C ILE A 80 -16.55 19.11 -6.88
N GLU A 81 -17.60 18.34 -7.09
CA GLU A 81 -17.99 17.28 -6.15
C GLU A 81 -17.25 15.97 -6.41
N GLN A 82 -17.04 15.19 -5.35
CA GLN A 82 -16.68 13.78 -5.45
C GLN A 82 -17.95 12.92 -5.65
N TYR A 83 -17.79 11.81 -6.35
CA TYR A 83 -18.84 10.84 -6.65
C TYR A 83 -18.31 9.44 -6.34
N TYR A 84 -19.08 8.64 -5.61
CA TYR A 84 -18.69 7.29 -5.20
C TYR A 84 -17.30 7.20 -4.56
N GLY A 85 -16.94 8.18 -3.73
CA GLY A 85 -15.64 8.27 -3.06
C GLY A 85 -14.48 8.72 -3.95
N LYS A 86 -14.74 9.21 -5.16
CA LYS A 86 -13.70 9.52 -6.15
C LYS A 86 -13.95 10.85 -6.84
N TRP A 87 -12.87 11.45 -7.34
CA TRP A 87 -12.94 12.60 -8.23
C TRP A 87 -13.42 12.20 -9.65
N PRO A 88 -13.95 13.13 -10.45
CA PRO A 88 -14.41 12.84 -11.80
C PRO A 88 -13.22 12.69 -12.77
N PHE A 89 -12.87 11.45 -13.11
CA PHE A 89 -11.76 11.13 -14.02
C PHE A 89 -12.19 10.85 -15.46
N TRP A 90 -11.43 11.33 -16.44
CA TRP A 90 -11.57 10.88 -17.82
C TRP A 90 -11.14 9.41 -17.96
N ARG A 91 -12.05 8.58 -18.48
CA ARG A 91 -11.74 7.17 -18.77
C ARG A 91 -10.89 7.06 -20.04
N LEU A 92 -10.00 6.07 -20.07
CA LEU A 92 -9.23 5.70 -21.26
C LEU A 92 -9.33 4.20 -21.47
N GLY A 93 -9.81 3.73 -22.63
CA GLY A 93 -9.90 2.30 -22.92
C GLY A 93 -10.72 1.49 -21.89
N GLY A 94 -11.66 2.13 -21.19
CA GLY A 94 -12.44 1.54 -20.11
C GLY A 94 -11.76 1.54 -18.72
N MET A 95 -10.51 1.99 -18.61
CA MET A 95 -9.87 2.25 -17.32
C MET A 95 -10.53 3.45 -16.64
N GLN A 96 -10.91 3.28 -15.37
CA GLN A 96 -11.52 4.34 -14.56
C GLN A 96 -10.52 5.44 -14.21
N GLU A 97 -9.31 5.07 -13.82
CA GLU A 97 -8.24 5.99 -13.37
C GLU A 97 -6.94 5.72 -14.14
N PRO A 98 -6.80 6.22 -15.39
CA PRO A 98 -5.70 5.82 -16.27
C PRO A 98 -4.30 6.14 -15.72
N ALA A 99 -4.13 7.26 -15.00
CA ALA A 99 -2.85 7.62 -14.40
C ALA A 99 -2.48 6.66 -13.27
N SER A 100 -3.41 6.37 -12.36
CA SER A 100 -3.22 5.37 -11.29
C SER A 100 -2.83 4.02 -11.89
N VAL A 101 -3.54 3.53 -12.92
CA VAL A 101 -3.19 2.26 -13.60
C VAL A 101 -1.76 2.29 -14.15
N ALA A 102 -1.37 3.35 -14.88
CA ALA A 102 -0.04 3.45 -15.45
C ALA A 102 1.06 3.44 -14.38
N PHE A 103 0.85 4.16 -13.28
CA PHE A 103 1.81 4.24 -12.19
C PHE A 103 1.83 2.98 -11.31
N SER A 104 0.71 2.26 -11.15
CA SER A 104 0.68 0.93 -10.55
C SER A 104 1.49 -0.07 -11.39
N LEU A 105 1.36 -0.05 -12.72
CA LEU A 105 2.16 -0.88 -13.62
C LEU A 105 3.66 -0.54 -13.57
N LEU A 106 4.00 0.75 -13.42
CA LEU A 106 5.38 1.17 -13.20
C LEU A 106 5.94 0.60 -11.88
N ASN A 107 5.16 0.65 -10.81
CA ASN A 107 5.54 0.01 -9.55
C ASN A 107 5.68 -1.50 -9.67
N LEU A 108 4.75 -2.18 -10.35
CA LEU A 108 4.85 -3.60 -10.65
C LEU A 108 6.18 -3.94 -11.33
N TRP A 109 6.57 -3.15 -12.33
CA TRP A 109 7.87 -3.30 -12.99
C TRP A 109 9.04 -3.08 -12.02
N CYS A 110 8.99 -2.05 -11.17
CA CYS A 110 10.01 -1.77 -10.16
C CYS A 110 10.18 -2.95 -9.19
N TYR A 111 9.09 -3.54 -8.72
CA TYR A 111 9.09 -4.71 -7.83
C TYR A 111 9.57 -5.98 -8.53
N ALA A 112 9.16 -6.22 -9.77
CA ALA A 112 9.65 -7.34 -10.58
C ALA A 112 11.15 -7.22 -10.87
N ARG A 113 11.64 -6.00 -11.14
CA ARG A 113 13.08 -5.71 -11.26
C ARG A 113 13.80 -5.94 -9.94
N GLY A 114 13.27 -5.41 -8.83
CA GLY A 114 13.81 -5.61 -7.48
C GLY A 114 13.92 -7.08 -7.09
N ALA A 115 12.92 -7.89 -7.44
CA ALA A 115 12.96 -9.34 -7.25
C ALA A 115 14.15 -10.00 -7.97
N ARG A 116 14.46 -9.55 -9.20
CA ARG A 116 15.61 -10.03 -9.97
C ARG A 116 16.93 -9.59 -9.32
N GLU A 117 17.05 -8.34 -8.90
CA GLU A 117 18.23 -7.81 -8.20
C GLU A 117 18.51 -8.61 -6.90
N VAL A 118 17.48 -8.83 -6.08
CA VAL A 118 17.58 -9.65 -4.85
C VAL A 118 18.03 -11.07 -5.18
N ARG A 119 17.44 -11.70 -6.21
CA ARG A 119 17.77 -13.07 -6.61
C ARG A 119 19.22 -13.18 -7.11
N GLN A 120 19.69 -12.22 -7.89
CA GLN A 120 20.99 -12.27 -8.57
C GLN A 120 22.15 -11.81 -7.70
N ARG A 121 21.94 -10.79 -6.86
CA ARG A 121 23.04 -10.11 -6.15
C ARG A 121 23.23 -10.57 -4.71
N ILE A 122 22.17 -11.03 -4.05
CA ILE A 122 22.26 -11.51 -2.67
C ILE A 122 22.63 -13.01 -2.70
N PRO A 123 23.68 -13.47 -2.00
CA PRO A 123 24.04 -14.89 -1.94
C PRO A 123 22.90 -15.78 -1.41
N ASP A 124 22.78 -17.01 -1.91
CA ASP A 124 21.70 -17.94 -1.52
C ASP A 124 21.75 -18.31 -0.03
N GLU A 125 22.94 -18.23 0.58
CA GLU A 125 23.17 -18.49 1.99
C GLU A 125 22.76 -17.31 2.89
N HIS A 126 22.48 -16.13 2.31
CA HIS A 126 22.16 -14.95 3.10
C HIS A 126 20.79 -15.10 3.79
N PRO A 127 20.70 -14.95 5.13
CA PRO A 127 19.48 -15.27 5.88
C PRO A 127 18.27 -14.43 5.49
N MET A 128 18.50 -13.20 5.02
CA MET A 128 17.41 -12.29 4.60
C MET A 128 16.97 -12.45 3.14
N LYS A 129 17.67 -13.24 2.30
CA LYS A 129 17.37 -13.30 0.85
C LYS A 129 15.93 -13.75 0.59
N SER A 130 15.49 -14.81 1.25
CA SER A 130 14.14 -15.36 1.09
C SER A 130 13.07 -14.37 1.51
N TYR A 131 13.30 -13.59 2.58
CA TYR A 131 12.40 -12.56 3.06
C TYR A 131 12.27 -11.41 2.06
N TYR A 132 13.39 -10.87 1.56
CA TYR A 132 13.36 -9.80 0.56
C TYR A 132 12.75 -10.26 -0.76
N PHE A 133 13.04 -11.50 -1.17
CA PHE A 133 12.44 -12.07 -2.38
C PHE A 133 10.93 -12.26 -2.21
N THR A 134 10.47 -12.78 -1.06
CA THR A 134 9.04 -12.92 -0.79
C THR A 134 8.34 -11.56 -0.74
N TRP A 135 8.94 -10.55 -0.10
CA TRP A 135 8.40 -9.19 -0.09
C TRP A 135 8.27 -8.63 -1.52
N SER A 136 9.24 -8.92 -2.39
CA SER A 136 9.16 -8.50 -3.79
C SER A 136 7.98 -9.15 -4.54
N LEU A 137 7.68 -10.42 -4.29
CA LEU A 137 6.53 -11.11 -4.88
C LEU A 137 5.19 -10.61 -4.33
N VAL A 138 5.13 -10.37 -3.02
CA VAL A 138 3.96 -9.76 -2.37
C VAL A 138 3.69 -8.38 -2.96
N GLY A 139 4.73 -7.58 -3.18
CA GLY A 139 4.60 -6.27 -3.83
C GLY A 139 4.15 -6.37 -5.30
N VAL A 140 4.67 -7.33 -6.09
CA VAL A 140 4.16 -7.60 -7.44
C VAL A 140 2.66 -7.89 -7.39
N ASN A 141 2.19 -8.74 -6.47
CA ASN A 141 0.77 -9.03 -6.30
C ASN A 141 -0.05 -7.77 -5.93
N ALA A 142 0.45 -6.93 -5.02
CA ALA A 142 -0.21 -5.68 -4.66
C ALA A 142 -0.40 -4.76 -5.87
N TRP A 143 0.64 -4.55 -6.67
CA TRP A 143 0.54 -3.67 -7.84
C TRP A 143 -0.27 -4.25 -8.99
N ILE A 144 -0.38 -5.58 -9.10
CA ILE A 144 -1.35 -6.23 -10.00
C ILE A 144 -2.77 -5.85 -9.58
N TRP A 145 -3.12 -6.07 -8.31
CA TRP A 145 -4.48 -5.81 -7.83
C TRP A 145 -4.83 -4.33 -7.85
N SER A 146 -3.87 -3.46 -7.55
CA SER A 146 -4.02 -2.01 -7.71
C SER A 146 -4.31 -1.63 -9.17
N SER A 147 -3.54 -2.17 -10.13
CA SER A 147 -3.80 -1.92 -11.56
C SER A 147 -5.19 -2.40 -12.00
N VAL A 148 -5.64 -3.55 -11.48
CA VAL A 148 -6.96 -4.12 -11.76
C VAL A 148 -8.08 -3.26 -11.16
N PHE A 149 -7.93 -2.81 -9.91
CA PHE A 149 -8.89 -1.96 -9.22
C PHE A 149 -9.05 -0.59 -9.87
N HIS A 150 -7.95 0.11 -10.17
CA HIS A 150 -7.99 1.40 -10.85
C HIS A 150 -8.46 1.30 -12.31
N THR A 151 -8.34 0.12 -12.94
CA THR A 151 -9.00 -0.15 -14.21
C THR A 151 -10.50 -0.24 -14.02
N ARG A 152 -10.95 -1.07 -13.07
CA ARG A 152 -12.37 -1.30 -12.81
C ARG A 152 -12.63 -1.54 -11.32
N ASP A 153 -13.31 -0.57 -10.73
CA ASP A 153 -13.76 -0.60 -9.35
C ASP A 153 -15.01 -1.49 -9.20
N LEU A 154 -14.85 -2.61 -8.51
CA LEU A 154 -15.89 -3.56 -8.12
C LEU A 154 -15.62 -4.01 -6.67
N PRO A 155 -16.62 -4.49 -5.92
CA PRO A 155 -16.43 -4.92 -4.54
C PRO A 155 -15.34 -6.00 -4.35
N LEU A 156 -15.10 -6.82 -5.37
CA LEU A 156 -14.03 -7.82 -5.35
C LEU A 156 -12.65 -7.18 -5.61
N THR A 157 -12.54 -6.31 -6.61
CA THR A 157 -11.27 -5.68 -6.98
C THR A 157 -10.82 -4.68 -5.91
N GLU A 158 -11.77 -3.95 -5.31
CA GLU A 158 -11.59 -3.12 -4.11
C GLU A 158 -10.94 -3.93 -2.99
N LYS A 159 -11.58 -5.01 -2.54
CA LYS A 159 -11.04 -5.85 -1.46
C LYS A 159 -9.65 -6.40 -1.77
N LEU A 160 -9.44 -6.89 -3.00
CA LEU A 160 -8.16 -7.51 -3.36
C LEU A 160 -7.02 -6.51 -3.47
N ASP A 161 -7.28 -5.27 -3.89
CA ASP A 161 -6.29 -4.19 -3.85
C ASP A 161 -5.91 -3.87 -2.42
N TYR A 162 -6.88 -3.49 -1.59
CA TYR A 162 -6.64 -3.10 -0.20
C TYR A 162 -6.01 -4.21 0.65
N PHE A 163 -6.44 -5.47 0.48
CA PHE A 163 -5.85 -6.60 1.20
C PHE A 163 -4.41 -6.86 0.73
N SER A 164 -4.13 -6.73 -0.57
CA SER A 164 -2.78 -6.91 -1.09
C SER A 164 -1.84 -5.78 -0.65
N ALA A 165 -2.31 -4.53 -0.62
CA ALA A 165 -1.57 -3.41 -0.06
C ALA A 165 -1.25 -3.61 1.43
N ALA A 166 -2.25 -4.01 2.23
CA ALA A 166 -2.07 -4.32 3.64
C ALA A 166 -1.08 -5.47 3.87
N LEU A 167 -1.11 -6.51 3.03
CA LEU A 167 -0.15 -7.60 3.08
C LEU A 167 1.27 -7.11 2.74
N ALA A 168 1.45 -6.25 1.75
CA ALA A 168 2.77 -5.72 1.37
C ALA A 168 3.38 -4.85 2.47
N ILE A 169 2.58 -3.97 3.09
CA ILE A 169 2.99 -3.10 4.20
C ILE A 169 3.27 -3.96 5.44
N GLY A 170 2.37 -4.89 5.78
CA GLY A 170 2.51 -5.82 6.90
C GLY A 170 3.72 -6.74 6.77
N TYR A 171 3.95 -7.32 5.59
CA TYR A 171 5.14 -8.13 5.32
C TYR A 171 6.41 -7.29 5.40
N GLY A 172 6.34 -6.01 4.99
CA GLY A 172 7.39 -5.02 5.17
C GLY A 172 7.86 -4.90 6.62
N LEU A 173 6.91 -4.67 7.53
CA LEU A 173 7.19 -4.63 8.98
C LEU A 173 7.68 -6.00 9.49
N TYR A 174 7.07 -7.10 9.02
CA TYR A 174 7.45 -8.46 9.41
C TYR A 174 8.94 -8.72 9.17
N TYR A 175 9.44 -8.57 7.94
CA TYR A 175 10.86 -8.83 7.67
C TYR A 175 11.77 -7.80 8.35
N THR A 176 11.29 -6.57 8.56
CA THR A 176 12.04 -5.52 9.26
C THR A 176 12.33 -5.93 10.70
N VAL A 177 11.33 -6.43 11.44
CA VAL A 177 11.52 -6.97 12.80
C VAL A 177 12.45 -8.18 12.78
N ILE A 178 12.24 -9.13 11.85
CA ILE A 178 13.13 -10.29 11.70
C ILE A 178 14.60 -9.86 11.51
N ARG A 179 14.85 -8.88 10.65
CA ARG A 179 16.19 -8.35 10.33
C ARG A 179 16.83 -7.65 11.53
N HIS A 180 16.09 -6.76 12.19
CA HIS A 180 16.61 -5.89 13.24
C HIS A 180 16.90 -6.63 14.55
N PHE A 181 16.10 -7.65 14.86
CA PHE A 181 16.27 -8.47 16.07
C PHE A 181 16.99 -9.79 15.80
N HIS A 182 17.48 -10.00 14.58
CA HIS A 182 18.22 -11.20 14.16
C HIS A 182 17.44 -12.51 14.40
N LEU A 183 16.14 -12.50 14.15
CA LEU A 183 15.23 -13.62 14.42
C LEU A 183 15.24 -14.70 13.33
N TYR A 184 16.18 -14.66 12.40
CA TYR A 184 16.35 -15.66 11.35
C TYR A 184 17.23 -16.82 11.84
N PRO A 185 17.08 -18.02 11.25
CA PRO A 185 18.03 -19.11 11.46
C PRO A 185 19.44 -18.68 11.06
N ARG A 186 20.46 -18.98 11.88
CA ARG A 186 21.86 -18.74 11.54
C ARG A 186 22.46 -20.00 10.92
N ARG A 187 23.47 -19.81 10.09
CA ARG A 187 24.24 -20.91 9.50
C ARG A 187 25.66 -20.79 10.02
N ASP A 188 26.04 -21.70 10.92
CA ASP A 188 27.41 -21.81 11.42
C ASP A 188 28.05 -23.02 10.72
N GLY A 189 28.85 -22.78 9.68
CA GLY A 189 29.40 -23.84 8.81
C GLY A 189 28.31 -24.56 8.00
N LEU A 190 28.31 -25.90 8.00
CA LEU A 190 27.29 -26.71 7.29
C LEU A 190 25.98 -26.86 8.06
N VAL A 191 25.91 -26.39 9.32
CA VAL A 191 24.77 -26.63 10.22
C VAL A 191 23.94 -25.36 10.38
N MET A 192 22.62 -25.51 10.24
CA MET A 192 21.67 -24.46 10.58
C MET A 192 21.52 -24.41 12.11
N THR A 193 22.08 -23.39 12.75
CA THR A 193 22.01 -23.17 14.19
C THR A 193 20.98 -22.06 14.50
N SER A 194 20.06 -22.35 15.41
CA SER A 194 19.20 -21.32 16.01
C SER A 194 19.07 -21.66 17.48
N THR A 195 19.25 -20.69 18.36
CA THR A 195 18.88 -20.91 19.75
C THR A 195 17.38 -21.20 19.82
N SER A 196 16.98 -22.04 20.78
CA SER A 196 15.56 -22.36 21.02
C SER A 196 14.73 -21.08 21.21
N SER A 197 15.29 -20.10 21.92
CA SER A 197 14.69 -18.78 22.13
C SER A 197 14.47 -18.00 20.82
N THR A 198 15.45 -17.93 19.92
CA THR A 198 15.32 -17.21 18.64
C THR A 198 14.24 -17.82 17.76
N ARG A 199 14.20 -19.16 17.67
CA ARG A 199 13.16 -19.87 16.91
C ARG A 199 11.77 -19.62 17.49
N LEU A 200 11.62 -19.65 18.82
CA LEU A 200 10.35 -19.38 19.48
C LEU A 200 9.87 -17.95 19.22
N LEU A 201 10.76 -16.96 19.31
CA LEU A 201 10.42 -15.56 19.03
C LEU A 201 10.05 -15.34 17.56
N ASN A 202 10.76 -15.98 16.62
CA ASN A 202 10.40 -15.95 15.20
C ASN A 202 9.00 -16.51 14.95
N LEU A 203 8.69 -17.69 15.53
CA LEU A 203 7.38 -18.32 15.39
C LEU A 203 6.28 -17.48 16.03
N ALA A 204 6.52 -16.94 17.22
CA ALA A 204 5.57 -16.08 17.92
C ALA A 204 5.27 -14.80 17.11
N TRP A 205 6.31 -14.15 16.57
CA TRP A 205 6.15 -12.98 15.71
C TRP A 205 5.41 -13.31 14.40
N SER A 206 5.77 -14.42 13.75
CA SER A 206 5.11 -14.87 12.52
C SER A 206 3.63 -15.15 12.76
N LEU A 207 3.30 -15.88 13.83
CA LEU A 207 1.92 -16.17 14.19
C LEU A 207 1.16 -14.89 14.53
N PHE A 208 1.75 -13.97 15.28
CA PHE A 208 1.14 -12.68 15.59
C PHE A 208 0.81 -11.90 14.31
N CYS A 209 1.75 -11.75 13.38
CA CYS A 209 1.51 -11.06 12.11
C CYS A 209 0.40 -11.73 11.29
N ILE A 210 0.38 -13.06 11.21
CA ILE A 210 -0.66 -13.81 10.49
C ILE A 210 -2.03 -13.57 11.14
N LEU A 211 -2.13 -13.69 12.47
CA LEU A 211 -3.39 -13.49 13.18
C LEU A 211 -3.91 -12.05 13.04
N VAL A 212 -3.03 -11.06 13.12
CA VAL A 212 -3.40 -9.64 12.90
C VAL A 212 -3.89 -9.43 11.47
N TYR A 213 -3.21 -9.98 10.47
CA TYR A 213 -3.64 -9.85 9.08
C TYR A 213 -4.97 -10.56 8.81
N VAL A 214 -5.16 -11.78 9.34
CA VAL A 214 -6.42 -12.53 9.25
C VAL A 214 -7.55 -11.76 9.93
N ALA A 215 -7.31 -11.17 11.10
CA ALA A 215 -8.30 -10.35 11.79
C ALA A 215 -8.67 -9.10 10.96
N HIS A 216 -7.68 -8.41 10.39
CA HIS A 216 -7.86 -7.24 9.51
C HIS A 216 -8.74 -7.54 8.30
N ILE A 217 -8.40 -8.59 7.53
CA ILE A 217 -9.19 -8.97 6.35
C ILE A 217 -10.58 -9.48 6.73
N SER A 218 -10.71 -10.17 7.87
CA SER A 218 -12.01 -10.68 8.34
C SER A 218 -12.93 -9.53 8.71
N TYR A 219 -12.41 -8.53 9.44
CA TYR A 219 -13.16 -7.32 9.79
C TYR A 219 -13.68 -6.60 8.54
N LEU A 220 -12.80 -6.31 7.58
CA LEU A 220 -13.17 -5.59 6.35
C LEU A 220 -14.06 -6.43 5.39
N THR A 221 -14.02 -7.75 5.49
CA THR A 221 -14.86 -8.62 4.66
C THR A 221 -16.28 -8.76 5.19
N LEU A 222 -16.44 -8.83 6.52
CA LEU A 222 -17.71 -9.14 7.19
C LEU A 222 -18.65 -7.94 7.33
N LEU A 223 -18.12 -6.71 7.20
CA LEU A 223 -18.94 -5.51 7.26
C LEU A 223 -19.77 -5.31 5.98
N PRO A 224 -20.99 -4.73 6.08
CA PRO A 224 -21.82 -4.43 4.91
C PRO A 224 -21.20 -3.43 3.93
N ARG A 225 -20.28 -2.58 4.43
CA ARG A 225 -19.53 -1.60 3.65
C ARG A 225 -18.07 -1.67 4.05
N PHE A 226 -17.19 -1.42 3.09
CA PHE A 226 -15.75 -1.34 3.33
C PHE A 226 -15.43 -0.13 4.23
N ASP A 227 -14.74 -0.35 5.34
CA ASP A 227 -14.34 0.71 6.26
C ASP A 227 -12.97 1.27 5.86
N TYR A 228 -13.01 2.27 5.00
CA TYR A 228 -11.82 2.96 4.50
C TYR A 228 -11.03 3.66 5.62
N ALA A 229 -11.71 4.25 6.60
CA ALA A 229 -11.06 4.98 7.69
C ALA A 229 -10.25 4.01 8.57
N TYR A 230 -10.83 2.86 8.92
CA TYR A 230 -10.13 1.80 9.62
C TYR A 230 -8.95 1.26 8.78
N ASN A 231 -9.17 0.96 7.51
CA ASN A 231 -8.11 0.44 6.64
C ASN A 231 -6.92 1.41 6.55
N MET A 232 -7.19 2.70 6.39
CA MET A 232 -6.16 3.73 6.37
C MET A 232 -5.42 3.81 7.71
N ALA A 233 -6.15 3.83 8.83
CA ALA A 233 -5.53 3.85 10.16
C ALA A 233 -4.64 2.63 10.42
N PHE A 234 -5.09 1.43 10.01
CA PHE A 234 -4.30 0.20 10.10
C PHE A 234 -2.99 0.31 9.30
N ASN A 235 -3.08 0.63 8.01
CA ASN A 235 -1.92 0.70 7.12
C ASN A 235 -0.94 1.80 7.53
N LEU A 236 -1.42 2.97 7.94
CA LEU A 236 -0.59 4.04 8.48
C LEU A 236 0.12 3.61 9.76
N THR A 237 -0.56 2.93 10.67
CA THR A 237 0.06 2.45 11.93
C THR A 237 1.19 1.46 11.66
N VAL A 238 0.95 0.48 10.78
CA VAL A 238 1.96 -0.52 10.40
C VAL A 238 3.12 0.12 9.64
N GLY A 239 2.82 0.99 8.67
CA GLY A 239 3.82 1.72 7.87
C GLY A 239 4.69 2.67 8.69
N LEU A 240 4.10 3.42 9.62
CA LEU A 240 4.86 4.29 10.53
C LEU A 240 5.73 3.47 11.49
N SER A 241 5.25 2.31 11.95
CA SER A 241 6.06 1.39 12.77
C SER A 241 7.26 0.86 11.99
N HIS A 242 7.06 0.47 10.73
CA HIS A 242 8.15 0.10 9.81
C HIS A 242 9.18 1.22 9.66
N ASN A 243 8.71 2.44 9.38
CA ASN A 243 9.58 3.60 9.23
C ASN A 243 10.34 3.95 10.51
N ALA A 244 9.72 3.80 11.68
CA ALA A 244 10.38 4.03 12.96
C ALA A 244 11.59 3.10 13.14
N PHE A 245 11.48 1.80 12.83
CA PHE A 245 12.62 0.88 12.91
C PHE A 245 13.78 1.29 12.00
N TRP A 246 13.48 1.73 10.78
CA TRP A 246 14.50 2.16 9.83
C TRP A 246 15.13 3.53 10.18
N LEU A 247 14.38 4.42 10.83
CA LEU A 247 14.96 5.63 11.43
C LEU A 247 15.90 5.27 12.58
N LEU A 248 15.49 4.37 13.48
CA LEU A 248 16.35 3.90 14.56
C LEU A 248 17.63 3.24 14.03
N TYR A 249 17.55 2.52 12.92
CA TYR A 249 18.71 1.95 12.23
C TYR A 249 19.66 3.04 11.72
N ALA A 250 19.13 4.13 11.16
CA ALA A 250 19.90 5.21 10.57
C ALA A 250 20.63 6.10 11.60
N LEU A 251 20.22 6.07 12.88
CA LEU A 251 20.75 6.89 13.97
C LEU A 251 22.29 6.86 14.07
N PRO A 252 22.92 7.92 14.60
CA PRO A 252 24.35 7.91 14.88
C PRO A 252 24.71 6.86 15.95
N VAL A 253 25.98 6.47 15.98
CA VAL A 253 26.50 5.43 16.90
C VAL A 253 26.21 5.76 18.37
N SER A 254 26.34 7.04 18.75
CA SER A 254 26.07 7.52 20.11
C SER A 254 24.63 7.28 20.59
N MET A 255 23.67 7.15 19.68
CA MET A 255 22.25 6.96 19.97
C MET A 255 21.74 5.59 19.52
N SER A 256 22.63 4.67 19.13
CA SER A 256 22.23 3.33 18.66
C SER A 256 21.48 2.60 19.78
N LEU A 257 20.25 2.14 19.52
CA LEU A 257 19.47 1.40 20.52
C LEU A 257 19.79 -0.10 20.47
N PHE A 258 19.91 -0.65 19.27
CA PHE A 258 20.20 -2.06 19.02
C PHE A 258 21.50 -2.24 18.22
N GLN A 259 21.97 -3.49 18.19
CA GLN A 259 23.10 -3.93 17.38
C GLN A 259 22.61 -4.12 15.94
N ARG A 260 23.25 -3.47 14.97
CA ARG A 260 22.79 -3.48 13.56
C ARG A 260 23.07 -4.79 12.85
N PHE A 261 24.17 -5.45 13.20
CA PHE A 261 24.61 -6.71 12.61
C PHE A 261 25.11 -7.65 13.71
N PRO A 262 24.79 -8.94 13.62
CA PRO A 262 25.09 -9.90 14.68
C PRO A 262 26.60 -10.09 14.90
N SER A 263 27.41 -9.91 13.86
CA SER A 263 28.86 -10.17 13.88
C SER A 263 29.70 -8.90 14.10
N LYS A 264 29.09 -7.76 14.39
CA LYS A 264 29.78 -6.48 14.62
C LYS A 264 29.39 -5.88 15.97
N PRO A 265 30.28 -5.11 16.62
CA PRO A 265 29.92 -4.41 17.84
C PRO A 265 28.79 -3.41 17.60
N LYS A 266 28.07 -3.04 18.66
CA LYS A 266 27.00 -2.03 18.62
C LYS A 266 27.46 -0.67 18.04
N SER A 267 28.76 -0.38 18.13
CA SER A 267 29.37 0.83 17.57
C SER A 267 29.53 0.82 16.05
N TYR A 268 29.33 -0.33 15.39
CA TYR A 268 29.40 -0.42 13.94
C TYR A 268 28.18 0.26 13.29
N ARG A 269 28.46 1.19 12.38
CA ARG A 269 27.47 1.85 11.54
C ARG A 269 27.89 1.69 10.08
N PRO A 270 27.07 1.04 9.24
CA PRO A 270 27.40 0.84 7.84
C PRO A 270 27.32 2.16 7.08
N ALA A 271 28.10 2.29 6.01
CA ALA A 271 28.23 3.53 5.26
C ALA A 271 26.89 3.98 4.64
N ASN A 272 26.05 3.02 4.26
CA ASN A 272 24.74 3.24 3.66
C ASN A 272 23.61 3.46 4.68
N ALA A 273 23.86 3.50 6.00
CA ALA A 273 22.81 3.61 7.01
C ALA A 273 21.91 4.85 6.83
N SER A 274 22.48 5.96 6.33
CA SER A 274 21.70 7.19 6.07
C SER A 274 20.70 7.04 4.92
N LYS A 275 20.88 6.07 4.01
CA LYS A 275 19.90 5.77 2.96
C LYS A 275 18.56 5.33 3.55
N ALA A 276 18.55 4.65 4.71
CA ALA A 276 17.32 4.27 5.39
C ALA A 276 16.54 5.51 5.89
N ALA A 277 17.23 6.53 6.42
CA ALA A 277 16.57 7.78 6.80
C ALA A 277 16.00 8.52 5.59
N LEU A 278 16.74 8.55 4.47
CA LEU A 278 16.24 9.13 3.21
C LEU A 278 15.01 8.36 2.69
N PHE A 279 15.01 7.03 2.73
CA PHE A 279 13.84 6.22 2.38
C PHE A 279 12.63 6.59 3.24
N VAL A 280 12.82 6.74 4.55
CA VAL A 280 11.73 7.14 5.46
C VAL A 280 11.22 8.54 5.12
N ALA A 281 12.10 9.51 4.88
CA ALA A 281 11.69 10.86 4.47
C ALA A 281 10.87 10.84 3.18
N LEU A 282 11.34 10.10 2.16
CA LEU A 282 10.66 9.97 0.87
C LEU A 282 9.31 9.25 1.00
N THR A 283 9.23 8.15 1.74
CA THR A 283 7.97 7.42 1.95
C THR A 283 6.97 8.22 2.76
N THR A 284 7.40 8.94 3.80
CA THR A 284 6.53 9.85 4.55
C THR A 284 6.01 10.99 3.68
N ALA A 285 6.86 11.59 2.84
CA ALA A 285 6.42 12.62 1.90
C ALA A 285 5.44 12.07 0.85
N ALA A 286 5.69 10.87 0.33
CA ALA A 286 4.75 10.21 -0.58
C ALA A 286 3.40 9.96 0.13
N THR A 287 3.39 9.30 1.29
CA THR A 287 2.16 9.04 2.07
C THR A 287 1.38 10.30 2.42
N ALA A 288 2.03 11.47 2.53
CA ALA A 288 1.30 12.73 2.72
C ALA A 288 0.40 13.08 1.53
N LEU A 289 0.75 12.71 0.29
CA LEU A 289 -0.10 12.92 -0.89
C LEU A 289 -1.45 12.20 -0.74
N GLU A 290 -1.42 10.97 -0.20
CA GLU A 290 -2.63 10.18 0.08
C GLU A 290 -3.58 10.89 1.05
N LEU A 291 -3.03 11.66 1.99
CA LEU A 291 -3.81 12.37 3.01
C LEU A 291 -4.34 13.72 2.54
N LEU A 292 -3.76 14.30 1.49
CA LEU A 292 -4.14 15.63 0.99
C LEU A 292 -5.36 15.60 0.06
N ASP A 293 -5.61 14.48 -0.63
CA ASP A 293 -6.80 14.24 -1.48
C ASP A 293 -7.27 15.44 -2.33
N PHE A 294 -6.36 16.06 -3.07
CA PHE A 294 -6.68 17.21 -3.92
C PHE A 294 -7.28 16.77 -5.29
N PRO A 295 -8.13 17.61 -5.92
CA PRO A 295 -8.81 17.27 -7.18
C PRO A 295 -7.84 17.08 -8.36
N PRO A 296 -8.21 16.23 -9.34
CA PRO A 296 -7.32 15.85 -10.42
C PRO A 296 -7.01 16.99 -11.38
N TRP A 297 -5.72 17.16 -11.68
CA TRP A 297 -5.25 17.95 -12.81
C TRP A 297 -5.67 17.30 -14.12
N ALA A 298 -6.28 18.12 -14.98
CA ALA A 298 -6.85 17.70 -16.27
C ALA A 298 -7.81 16.49 -16.15
N ARG A 299 -8.45 16.27 -14.97
CA ARG A 299 -9.30 15.10 -14.68
C ARG A 299 -8.60 13.75 -14.91
N MET A 300 -7.27 13.71 -14.74
CA MET A 300 -6.49 12.48 -14.90
C MET A 300 -5.50 12.23 -13.78
N ILE A 301 -4.87 13.29 -13.24
CA ILE A 301 -3.80 13.17 -12.24
C ILE A 301 -4.23 13.81 -10.93
N ASP A 302 -4.59 13.01 -9.95
CA ASP A 302 -4.91 13.41 -8.58
C ASP A 302 -3.77 13.14 -7.59
N ALA A 303 -4.02 13.43 -6.31
CA ALA A 303 -3.09 13.14 -5.23
C ALA A 303 -2.72 11.66 -5.12
N HIS A 304 -3.71 10.76 -5.30
CA HIS A 304 -3.52 9.32 -5.21
C HIS A 304 -2.60 8.80 -6.33
N SER A 305 -2.85 9.15 -7.59
CA SER A 305 -1.97 8.78 -8.70
C SER A 305 -0.55 9.34 -8.54
N LEU A 306 -0.35 10.53 -7.97
CA LEU A 306 0.98 11.02 -7.62
C LEU A 306 1.65 10.23 -6.50
N TRP A 307 0.89 9.69 -5.55
CA TRP A 307 1.40 8.73 -4.58
C TRP A 307 1.92 7.46 -5.27
N HIS A 308 1.16 6.89 -6.22
CA HIS A 308 1.62 5.77 -7.06
C HIS A 308 2.90 6.13 -7.81
N LEU A 309 2.95 7.29 -8.48
CA LEU A 309 4.13 7.73 -9.23
C LEU A 309 5.36 7.87 -8.33
N SER A 310 5.18 8.44 -7.13
CA SER A 310 6.26 8.69 -6.18
C SER A 310 6.83 7.40 -5.60
N THR A 311 5.99 6.38 -5.36
CA THR A 311 6.42 5.11 -4.77
C THR A 311 7.31 4.28 -5.70
N ALA A 312 7.19 4.42 -7.02
CA ALA A 312 8.01 3.69 -7.99
C ALA A 312 9.54 3.94 -7.86
N PRO A 313 10.05 5.19 -7.96
CA PRO A 313 11.47 5.45 -7.74
C PRO A 313 11.92 5.16 -6.30
N ILE A 314 11.03 5.34 -5.32
CA ILE A 314 11.30 4.99 -3.91
C ILE A 314 11.51 3.48 -3.77
N ALA A 315 10.70 2.65 -4.43
CA ALA A 315 10.83 1.21 -4.41
C ALA A 315 12.17 0.76 -5.01
N MET A 316 12.58 1.32 -6.14
CA MET A 316 13.91 1.03 -6.72
C MET A 316 15.04 1.42 -5.78
N PHE A 317 14.97 2.61 -5.19
CA PHE A 317 15.92 3.07 -4.18
C PHE A 317 15.99 2.09 -2.98
N TRP A 318 14.84 1.60 -2.53
CA TRP A 318 14.75 0.66 -1.42
C TRP A 318 15.37 -0.69 -1.75
N PHE A 319 15.10 -1.26 -2.93
CA PHE A 319 15.75 -2.50 -3.34
C PHE A 319 17.28 -2.37 -3.42
N HIS A 320 17.79 -1.25 -3.93
CA HIS A 320 19.23 -0.98 -3.92
C HIS A 320 19.78 -0.93 -2.50
N PHE A 321 19.09 -0.25 -1.58
CA PHE A 321 19.48 -0.23 -0.17
C PHE A 321 19.47 -1.63 0.46
N LEU A 322 18.42 -2.44 0.23
CA LEU A 322 18.33 -3.80 0.77
C LEU A 322 19.47 -4.70 0.26
N VAL A 323 19.84 -4.57 -1.02
CA VAL A 323 20.98 -5.30 -1.58
C VAL A 323 22.30 -4.80 -0.98
N ASP A 324 22.49 -3.48 -0.85
CA ASP A 324 23.68 -2.91 -0.21
C ASP A 324 23.78 -3.34 1.27
N ASP A 325 22.66 -3.34 2.01
CA ASP A 325 22.59 -3.81 3.40
C ASP A 325 22.97 -5.28 3.50
N ALA A 326 22.47 -6.14 2.61
CA ALA A 326 22.78 -7.57 2.59
C ALA A 326 24.24 -7.89 2.18
N LEU A 327 24.86 -7.02 1.40
CA LEU A 327 26.26 -7.16 0.96
C LEU A 327 27.27 -6.52 1.92
N ASP A 328 26.80 -5.81 2.93
CA ASP A 328 27.64 -5.12 3.91
C ASP A 328 28.55 -6.10 4.69
N ASP A 329 29.75 -5.62 5.03
CA ASP A 329 30.75 -6.41 5.74
C ASP A 329 30.32 -6.80 7.16
N GLY A 330 29.28 -6.17 7.68
CA GLY A 330 28.58 -6.53 8.90
C GLY A 330 28.05 -7.96 8.91
N TRP A 331 27.72 -8.51 7.73
CA TRP A 331 27.24 -9.89 7.57
C TRP A 331 28.36 -10.93 7.44
N ARG A 332 29.63 -10.55 7.30
CA ARG A 332 30.73 -11.50 7.01
C ARG A 332 30.95 -12.58 8.06
N GLY A 333 30.52 -12.40 9.31
CA GLY A 333 30.53 -13.49 10.30
C GLY A 333 29.46 -14.56 10.07
N HIS A 334 28.70 -14.49 8.97
CA HIS A 334 27.82 -15.55 8.43
C HIS A 334 28.35 -16.12 7.09
N LYS A 335 29.53 -15.67 6.62
CA LYS A 335 30.22 -16.28 5.49
C LYS A 335 31.17 -17.34 6.06
N ALA A 336 30.72 -18.59 6.07
CA ALA A 336 31.56 -19.76 6.17
C ALA A 336 31.33 -20.61 4.93
#